data_AF-A0A1X7DS09-F1
#
_entry.id   AF-A0A1X7DS09-F1
#
_cell.length_a   1.000
_cell.length_b   1.000
_cell.length_c   1.000
_cell.angle_alpha   90.00
_cell.angle_beta   90.00
_cell.angle_gamma   90.00
#
_symmetry.space_group_name_H-M   'P 1'
#
loop_
_entity.id
_entity.type
_entity.pdbx_description
1 polymer ?
#
loop_
_entity_poly.entity_id
_entity_poly.type
_entity_poly.pdbx_seq_one_letter_code
_entity_poly.pdbx_strand_id
1 'polypeptide(L)'
;MPVFIITISYLLLAAHSIRLGDMGLAVCFLGCGGLIFIKERWVAVVTTAVLGGGALLWIIKGAQLISLRIGFGEDWLRLGIIMGALFGVTFFSAILPLLPAGIKWFHRDPDKMWFKSAIFLLTALLLEIVRSKAPFPVLLLDRFFPDWGRAEIFILSAYAAWIGGKMFLPDGAKMIRPRIWAFFSVVFFFQLMLGLTGLDLFLMTGHLHLPVPALIVGGPVFRGSGFFMPILFAVSVFMVGSAWCSHLCYIGAWDDQFSRISGKRPSAKFPHALIWMRLILLILVVTVAWGFRVAGVSGTVAVLWAVFFGLIGLFVMLLFSRKMGMMVHCSSFCPMGIVANILGKVSPWRIKITSGCTMCGRCSRVCRYGALRKEDLKSGHPGLSCTLCGDCISPCTHGCIGYKLPFLSFDKSRKIFLVLTISFHALFLGVARM
;
A
#
# COMPACT_ATOMS: atom_id res chain seq x y z
N MET A 1 -14.63 0.92 -34.16
CA MET A 1 -14.01 2.26 -34.26
C MET A 1 -13.33 2.74 -32.99
N PRO A 2 -13.96 2.80 -31.79
CA PRO A 2 -13.35 3.51 -30.67
C PRO A 2 -12.02 2.91 -30.18
N VAL A 3 -11.93 1.59 -30.14
CA VAL A 3 -10.71 0.87 -29.73
C VAL A 3 -9.53 1.16 -30.64
N PHE A 4 -9.77 1.29 -31.94
CA PHE A 4 -8.72 1.47 -32.94
C PHE A 4 -7.96 2.79 -32.72
N ILE A 5 -8.69 3.90 -32.56
CA ILE A 5 -8.10 5.24 -32.36
C ILE A 5 -7.36 5.33 -31.02
N ILE A 6 -7.95 4.75 -29.96
CA ILE A 6 -7.31 4.69 -28.64
C ILE A 6 -6.01 3.86 -28.72
N THR A 7 -6.04 2.72 -29.40
CA THR A 7 -4.86 1.85 -29.58
C THR A 7 -3.74 2.56 -30.33
N ILE A 8 -4.07 3.24 -31.45
CA ILE A 8 -3.09 4.03 -32.20
C ILE A 8 -2.47 5.13 -31.33
N SER A 9 -3.26 5.82 -30.51
CA SER A 9 -2.73 6.87 -29.64
C SER A 9 -1.72 6.33 -28.63
N TYR A 10 -1.98 5.15 -28.04
CA TYR A 10 -1.00 4.48 -27.19
C TYR A 10 0.25 4.04 -27.94
N LEU A 11 0.10 3.50 -29.16
CA LEU A 11 1.25 3.09 -29.98
C LEU A 11 2.14 4.28 -30.36
N LEU A 12 1.55 5.43 -30.69
CA LEU A 12 2.29 6.65 -30.99
C LEU A 12 3.05 7.19 -29.77
N LEU A 13 2.42 7.19 -28.60
CA LEU A 13 3.07 7.57 -27.34
C LEU A 13 4.19 6.59 -26.95
N ALA A 14 3.98 5.28 -27.17
CA ALA A 14 5.01 4.27 -26.94
C ALA A 14 6.20 4.46 -27.90
N ALA A 15 5.95 4.65 -29.20
CA ALA A 15 6.99 4.89 -30.19
C ALA A 15 7.80 6.16 -29.88
N HIS A 16 7.14 7.22 -29.41
CA HIS A 16 7.82 8.43 -28.96
C HIS A 16 8.73 8.16 -27.75
N SER A 17 8.26 7.36 -26.80
CA SER A 17 9.04 7.01 -25.60
C SER A 17 10.28 6.19 -25.95
N ILE A 18 10.14 5.22 -26.87
CA ILE A 18 11.28 4.44 -27.41
C ILE A 18 12.30 5.38 -28.07
N ARG A 19 11.84 6.35 -28.86
CA ARG A 19 12.73 7.33 -29.50
C ARG A 19 13.51 8.18 -28.49
N LEU A 20 12.95 8.41 -27.30
CA LEU A 20 13.61 9.13 -26.19
C LEU A 20 14.49 8.21 -25.33
N GLY A 21 14.53 6.90 -25.60
CA GLY A 21 15.25 5.92 -24.78
C GLY A 21 14.49 5.45 -23.52
N ASP A 22 13.28 5.95 -23.26
CA ASP A 22 12.48 5.57 -22.09
C ASP A 22 11.64 4.32 -22.38
N MET A 23 12.30 3.16 -22.28
CA MET A 23 11.68 1.85 -22.51
C MET A 23 10.60 1.54 -21.47
N GLY A 24 10.78 1.98 -20.21
CA GLY A 24 9.78 1.77 -19.16
C GLY A 24 8.46 2.48 -19.44
N LEU A 25 8.52 3.72 -19.92
CA LEU A 25 7.33 4.48 -20.32
C LEU A 25 6.68 3.88 -21.58
N ALA A 26 7.47 3.39 -22.53
CA ALA A 26 6.93 2.69 -23.70
C ALA A 26 6.12 1.45 -23.29
N VAL A 27 6.68 0.61 -22.40
CA VAL A 27 5.98 -0.56 -21.84
C VAL A 27 4.73 -0.15 -21.07
N CYS A 28 4.78 0.96 -20.30
CA CYS A 28 3.61 1.49 -19.60
C CYS A 28 2.48 1.86 -20.59
N PHE A 29 2.77 2.55 -21.69
CA PHE A 29 1.77 2.88 -22.70
C PHE A 29 1.22 1.64 -23.42
N LEU A 30 2.07 0.69 -23.80
CA LEU A 30 1.64 -0.58 -24.39
C LEU A 30 0.77 -1.39 -23.42
N GLY A 31 1.14 -1.45 -22.14
CA GLY A 31 0.37 -2.08 -21.08
C GLY A 31 -1.01 -1.43 -20.90
N CYS A 32 -1.07 -0.09 -20.87
CA CYS A 32 -2.33 0.65 -20.83
C CYS A 32 -3.19 0.37 -22.08
N GLY A 33 -2.58 0.26 -23.26
CA GLY A 33 -3.25 -0.19 -24.49
C GLY A 33 -3.83 -1.60 -24.36
N GLY A 34 -3.08 -2.53 -23.76
CA GLY A 34 -3.53 -3.89 -23.47
C GLY A 34 -4.73 -3.94 -22.51
N LEU A 35 -4.80 -3.05 -21.52
CA LEU A 35 -5.92 -2.98 -20.58
C LEU A 35 -7.25 -2.67 -21.28
N ILE A 36 -7.28 -2.00 -22.43
CA ILE A 36 -8.53 -1.67 -23.14
C ILE A 36 -9.36 -2.93 -23.44
N PHE A 37 -8.70 -4.07 -23.62
CA PHE A 37 -9.34 -5.33 -24.00
C PHE A 37 -10.05 -6.05 -22.84
N ILE A 38 -9.83 -5.67 -21.57
CA ILE A 38 -10.60 -6.24 -20.45
C ILE A 38 -12.03 -5.69 -20.38
N LYS A 39 -12.33 -4.59 -21.10
CA LYS A 39 -13.66 -3.96 -21.25
C LYS A 39 -14.32 -3.51 -19.94
N GLU A 40 -13.55 -3.37 -18.88
CA GLU A 40 -14.05 -2.89 -17.59
C GLU A 40 -14.14 -1.35 -17.54
N ARG A 41 -15.14 -0.85 -16.84
CA ARG A 41 -15.45 0.58 -16.79
C ARG A 41 -14.35 1.43 -16.15
N TRP A 42 -13.60 0.89 -15.19
CA TRP A 42 -12.48 1.62 -14.58
C TRP A 42 -11.33 1.89 -15.56
N VAL A 43 -11.14 1.03 -16.57
CA VAL A 43 -10.11 1.23 -17.61
C VAL A 43 -10.44 2.42 -18.48
N ALA A 44 -11.73 2.74 -18.68
CA ALA A 44 -12.14 3.96 -19.37
C ALA A 44 -11.57 5.20 -18.68
N VAL A 45 -11.70 5.28 -17.34
CA VAL A 45 -11.20 6.41 -16.54
C VAL A 45 -9.67 6.49 -16.60
N VAL A 46 -8.98 5.36 -16.48
CA VAL A 46 -7.51 5.31 -16.59
C VAL A 46 -7.06 5.73 -17.98
N THR A 47 -7.76 5.27 -19.03
CA THR A 47 -7.45 5.62 -20.42
C THR A 47 -7.63 7.11 -20.68
N THR A 48 -8.73 7.69 -20.18
CA THR A 48 -8.96 9.14 -20.24
C THR A 48 -7.85 9.91 -19.53
N ALA A 49 -7.44 9.49 -18.33
CA ALA A 49 -6.39 10.15 -17.58
C ALA A 49 -5.01 10.06 -18.27
N VAL A 50 -4.61 8.85 -18.68
CA VAL A 50 -3.29 8.61 -19.30
C VAL A 50 -3.18 9.28 -20.66
N LEU A 51 -4.18 9.15 -21.54
CA LEU A 51 -4.16 9.82 -22.83
C LEU A 51 -4.35 11.34 -22.71
N GLY A 52 -5.08 11.82 -21.70
CA GLY A 52 -5.13 13.24 -21.36
C GLY A 52 -3.74 13.78 -21.00
N GLY A 53 -2.99 13.05 -20.17
CA GLY A 53 -1.58 13.36 -19.89
C GLY A 53 -0.68 13.27 -21.13
N GLY A 54 -0.90 12.27 -21.98
CA GLY A 54 -0.20 12.13 -23.26
C GLY A 54 -0.46 13.29 -24.24
N ALA A 55 -1.69 13.80 -24.28
CA ALA A 55 -2.03 14.98 -25.07
C ALA A 55 -1.28 16.23 -24.57
N LEU A 56 -1.20 16.42 -23.25
CA LEU A 56 -0.39 17.50 -22.67
C LEU A 56 1.11 17.34 -22.98
N LEU A 57 1.62 16.11 -22.99
CA LEU A 57 2.99 15.81 -23.41
C LEU A 57 3.25 16.26 -24.85
N TRP A 58 2.32 16.00 -25.77
CA TRP A 58 2.44 16.48 -27.15
C TRP A 58 2.46 18.01 -27.26
N ILE A 59 1.65 18.72 -26.46
CA ILE A 59 1.67 20.18 -26.41
C ILE A 59 3.04 20.67 -25.93
N ILE A 60 3.53 20.15 -24.80
CA ILE A 60 4.79 20.60 -24.19
C ILE A 60 5.96 20.33 -25.12
N LYS A 61 6.08 19.11 -25.65
CA LYS A 61 7.16 18.73 -26.58
C LYS A 61 7.04 19.45 -27.92
N GLY A 62 5.82 19.66 -28.40
CA GLY A 62 5.55 20.44 -29.61
C GLY A 62 6.04 21.87 -29.47
N ALA A 63 5.65 22.54 -28.40
CA ALA A 63 6.06 23.92 -28.11
C ALA A 63 7.59 24.05 -27.99
N GLN A 64 8.25 23.10 -27.31
CA GLN A 64 9.71 23.08 -27.18
C GLN A 64 10.41 22.94 -28.55
N LEU A 65 9.97 21.99 -29.38
CA LEU A 65 10.58 21.75 -30.70
C LEU A 65 10.30 22.90 -31.69
N ILE A 66 9.09 23.49 -31.65
CA ILE A 66 8.74 24.65 -32.48
C ILE A 66 9.59 25.86 -32.07
N SER A 67 9.71 26.13 -30.76
CA SER A 67 10.53 27.24 -30.25
C SER A 67 11.99 27.09 -30.63
N LEU A 68 12.52 25.85 -30.61
CA LEU A 68 13.87 25.54 -31.07
C LEU A 68 14.07 25.88 -32.56
N ARG A 69 13.12 25.49 -33.43
CA ARG A 69 13.19 25.80 -34.87
C ARG A 69 13.11 27.29 -35.17
N ILE A 70 12.21 28.01 -34.50
CA ILE A 70 12.11 29.46 -34.62
C ILE A 70 13.44 30.12 -34.21
N GLY A 71 14.06 29.65 -33.12
CA GLY A 71 15.36 30.14 -32.67
C GLY A 71 16.50 29.92 -33.67
N PHE A 72 16.44 28.86 -34.47
CA PHE A 72 17.41 28.58 -35.55
C PHE A 72 17.00 29.17 -36.92
N GLY A 73 15.87 29.88 -37.01
CA GLY A 73 15.37 30.42 -38.27
C GLY A 73 14.88 29.34 -39.27
N GLU A 74 14.58 28.13 -38.79
CA GLU A 74 14.06 27.03 -39.62
C GLU A 74 12.53 27.10 -39.78
N ASP A 75 12.00 26.52 -40.86
CA ASP A 75 10.55 26.35 -41.04
C ASP A 75 9.98 25.41 -39.96
N TRP A 76 8.96 25.90 -39.25
CA TRP A 76 8.29 25.19 -38.17
C TRP A 76 6.86 24.76 -38.54
N LEU A 77 6.31 25.19 -39.68
CA LEU A 77 4.89 24.99 -40.02
C LEU A 77 4.55 23.51 -40.12
N ARG A 78 5.36 22.74 -40.86
CA ARG A 78 5.15 21.29 -41.01
C ARG A 78 5.19 20.57 -39.66
N LEU A 79 6.14 20.94 -38.79
CA LEU A 79 6.26 20.36 -37.46
C LEU A 79 5.04 20.72 -36.58
N GLY A 80 4.61 21.97 -36.62
CA GLY A 80 3.44 22.46 -35.89
C GLY A 80 2.17 21.69 -36.26
N ILE A 81 1.94 21.46 -37.57
CA ILE A 81 0.81 20.66 -38.06
C ILE A 81 0.89 19.21 -37.54
N ILE A 82 2.06 18.58 -37.60
CA ILE A 82 2.25 17.20 -37.11
C ILE A 82 1.97 17.11 -35.60
N MET A 83 2.56 18.00 -34.79
CA MET A 83 2.37 17.97 -33.34
C MET A 83 0.94 18.32 -32.94
N GLY A 84 0.29 19.25 -33.66
CA GLY A 84 -1.12 19.58 -33.49
C GLY A 84 -2.03 18.39 -33.82
N ALA A 85 -1.74 17.64 -34.89
CA ALA A 85 -2.47 16.43 -35.23
C ALA A 85 -2.29 15.32 -34.18
N LEU A 86 -1.06 15.08 -33.71
CA LEU A 86 -0.77 14.13 -32.63
C LEU A 86 -1.52 14.49 -31.35
N PHE A 87 -1.51 15.77 -30.97
CA PHE A 87 -2.32 16.29 -29.86
C PHE A 87 -3.80 16.02 -30.09
N GLY A 88 -4.36 16.42 -31.23
CA GLY A 88 -5.79 16.29 -31.53
C GLY A 88 -6.29 14.84 -31.49
N VAL A 89 -5.55 13.91 -32.11
CA VAL A 89 -5.88 12.48 -32.10
C VAL A 89 -5.79 11.89 -30.69
N THR A 90 -4.76 12.25 -29.92
CA THR A 90 -4.57 11.76 -28.56
C THR A 90 -5.64 12.31 -27.62
N PHE A 91 -5.96 13.60 -27.73
CA PHE A 91 -7.00 14.26 -26.95
C PHE A 91 -8.40 13.71 -27.25
N PHE A 92 -8.72 13.52 -28.54
CA PHE A 92 -9.97 12.87 -28.94
C PHE A 92 -10.07 11.44 -28.38
N SER A 93 -8.99 10.68 -28.43
CA SER A 93 -8.91 9.34 -27.83
C SER A 93 -9.08 9.35 -26.30
N ALA A 94 -8.65 10.41 -25.61
CA ALA A 94 -8.85 10.56 -24.17
C ALA A 94 -10.33 10.78 -23.81
N ILE A 95 -11.10 11.49 -24.64
CA ILE A 95 -12.53 11.77 -24.43
C ILE A 95 -13.40 10.58 -24.85
N LEU A 96 -12.98 9.81 -25.84
CA LEU A 96 -13.73 8.70 -26.44
C LEU A 96 -14.34 7.69 -25.43
N PRO A 97 -13.66 7.28 -24.34
CA PRO A 97 -14.23 6.39 -23.32
C PRO A 97 -15.45 6.96 -22.58
N LEU A 98 -15.61 8.28 -22.60
CA LEU A 98 -16.72 9.02 -22.00
C LEU A 98 -17.93 9.15 -22.94
N LEU A 99 -17.73 8.99 -24.26
CA LEU A 99 -18.79 9.06 -25.27
C LEU A 99 -19.57 7.75 -25.37
N PRO A 100 -20.82 7.75 -25.89
CA PRO A 100 -21.67 6.56 -25.96
C PRO A 100 -20.99 5.32 -26.57
N ALA A 101 -20.19 5.51 -27.63
CA ALA A 101 -19.42 4.42 -28.25
C ALA A 101 -18.38 3.81 -27.31
N GLY A 102 -17.69 4.64 -26.52
CA GLY A 102 -16.75 4.20 -25.48
C GLY A 102 -17.46 3.55 -24.29
N ILE A 103 -18.60 4.11 -23.87
CA ILE A 103 -19.44 3.51 -22.80
C ILE A 103 -19.89 2.10 -23.19
N LYS A 104 -20.30 1.90 -24.43
CA LYS A 104 -20.67 0.58 -24.96
C LYS A 104 -19.50 -0.40 -24.98
N TRP A 105 -18.28 0.07 -25.25
CA TRP A 105 -17.09 -0.78 -25.20
C TRP A 105 -16.72 -1.16 -23.75
N PHE A 106 -16.57 -0.16 -22.88
CA PHE A 106 -16.20 -0.32 -21.47
C PHE A 106 -17.43 -0.55 -20.58
N HIS A 107 -18.14 -1.65 -20.79
CA HIS A 107 -19.43 -1.93 -20.15
C HIS A 107 -19.36 -2.79 -18.88
N ARG A 108 -18.23 -3.48 -18.61
CA ARG A 108 -18.13 -4.43 -17.49
C ARG A 108 -17.89 -3.72 -16.15
N ASP A 109 -18.50 -4.23 -15.09
CA ASP A 109 -18.33 -3.80 -13.68
C ASP A 109 -18.39 -2.26 -13.46
N PRO A 110 -19.46 -1.56 -13.90
CA PRO A 110 -19.58 -0.11 -13.74
C PRO A 110 -19.61 0.33 -12.27
N ASP A 111 -20.10 -0.51 -11.37
CA ASP A 111 -20.14 -0.33 -9.92
C ASP A 111 -18.74 -0.22 -9.28
N LYS A 112 -17.73 -0.84 -9.91
CA LYS A 112 -16.33 -0.83 -9.45
C LYS A 112 -15.51 0.30 -10.08
N MET A 113 -16.09 1.06 -11.01
CA MET A 113 -15.40 2.05 -11.85
C MET A 113 -14.49 2.97 -11.05
N TRP A 114 -15.07 3.79 -10.16
CA TRP A 114 -14.31 4.80 -9.42
C TRP A 114 -13.30 4.16 -8.46
N PHE A 115 -13.65 3.00 -7.88
CA PHE A 115 -12.86 2.35 -6.85
C PHE A 115 -11.57 1.76 -7.43
N LYS A 116 -11.67 1.01 -8.53
CA LYS A 116 -10.49 0.43 -9.19
C LYS A 116 -9.65 1.49 -9.89
N SER A 117 -10.26 2.50 -10.51
CA SER A 117 -9.50 3.58 -11.16
C SER A 117 -8.76 4.44 -10.14
N ALA A 118 -9.37 4.75 -9.00
CA ALA A 118 -8.71 5.49 -7.92
C ALA A 118 -7.49 4.72 -7.37
N ILE A 119 -7.60 3.39 -7.18
CA ILE A 119 -6.45 2.56 -6.76
C ILE A 119 -5.33 2.62 -7.79
N PHE A 120 -5.64 2.42 -9.07
CA PHE A 120 -4.64 2.44 -10.14
C PHE A 120 -3.92 3.80 -10.19
N LEU A 121 -4.68 4.88 -10.29
CA LEU A 121 -4.14 6.24 -10.45
C LEU A 121 -3.39 6.71 -9.20
N LEU A 122 -3.90 6.43 -8.00
CA LEU A 122 -3.22 6.78 -6.76
C LEU A 122 -1.91 6.00 -6.60
N THR A 123 -1.91 4.70 -6.92
CA THR A 123 -0.69 3.88 -6.88
C THR A 123 0.36 4.42 -7.87
N ALA A 124 -0.06 4.69 -9.11
CA ALA A 124 0.83 5.23 -10.14
C ALA A 124 1.42 6.59 -9.74
N LEU A 125 0.56 7.50 -9.24
CA LEU A 125 0.97 8.82 -8.79
C LEU A 125 1.96 8.76 -7.62
N LEU A 126 1.66 7.97 -6.58
CA LEU A 126 2.54 7.85 -5.41
C LEU A 126 3.91 7.28 -5.79
N LEU A 127 3.94 6.23 -6.63
CA LEU A 127 5.20 5.65 -7.07
C LEU A 127 6.00 6.61 -7.97
N GLU A 128 5.36 7.35 -8.88
CA GLU A 128 6.06 8.34 -9.72
C GLU A 128 6.57 9.53 -8.88
N ILE A 129 5.84 9.97 -7.85
CA ILE A 129 6.32 10.98 -6.90
C ILE A 129 7.56 10.47 -6.16
N VAL A 130 7.52 9.24 -5.62
CA VAL A 130 8.66 8.68 -4.89
C VAL A 130 9.86 8.48 -5.81
N ARG A 131 9.64 8.01 -7.05
CA ARG A 131 10.68 7.86 -8.08
C ARG A 131 11.32 9.19 -8.45
N SER A 132 10.52 10.23 -8.69
CA SER A 132 11.01 11.54 -9.14
C SER A 132 11.66 12.39 -8.05
N LYS A 133 11.33 12.15 -6.77
CA LYS A 133 11.86 12.93 -5.63
C LYS A 133 13.04 12.28 -4.93
N ALA A 134 13.22 10.97 -5.08
CA ALA A 134 14.33 10.30 -4.42
C ALA A 134 15.64 10.51 -5.19
N PRO A 135 16.76 10.69 -4.46
CA PRO A 135 18.07 10.90 -5.08
C PRO A 135 18.71 9.62 -5.64
N PHE A 136 17.99 8.50 -5.67
CA PHE A 136 18.50 7.17 -6.07
C PHE A 136 17.37 6.31 -6.67
N PRO A 137 17.68 5.25 -7.45
CA PRO A 137 16.69 4.35 -8.04
C PRO A 137 15.90 3.60 -6.96
N VAL A 138 14.67 4.08 -6.73
CA VAL A 138 13.80 3.59 -5.64
C VAL A 138 13.07 2.32 -5.97
N LEU A 139 12.80 2.13 -7.26
CA LEU A 139 12.10 1.00 -7.82
C LEU A 139 13.12 -0.07 -8.18
N LEU A 140 12.80 -1.33 -7.92
CA LEU A 140 13.74 -2.42 -8.10
C LEU A 140 14.16 -2.56 -9.57
N LEU A 141 13.22 -2.37 -10.49
CA LEU A 141 13.46 -2.54 -11.92
C LEU A 141 14.38 -1.45 -12.48
N ASP A 142 14.30 -0.21 -11.98
CA ASP A 142 15.23 0.89 -12.33
C ASP A 142 16.69 0.55 -11.95
N ARG A 143 16.92 -0.34 -10.97
CA ARG A 143 18.26 -0.76 -10.56
C ARG A 143 18.88 -1.78 -11.51
N PHE A 144 18.07 -2.69 -12.04
CA PHE A 144 18.52 -3.70 -13.02
C PHE A 144 18.59 -3.12 -14.43
N PHE A 145 17.63 -2.26 -14.77
CA PHE A 145 17.51 -1.67 -16.10
C PHE A 145 17.16 -0.17 -15.95
N PRO A 146 18.11 0.75 -16.22
CA PRO A 146 17.84 2.18 -16.16
C PRO A 146 16.61 2.57 -16.99
N ASP A 147 15.78 3.45 -16.44
CA ASP A 147 14.52 3.94 -17.03
C ASP A 147 13.35 2.95 -17.12
N TRP A 148 13.49 1.72 -16.58
CA TRP A 148 12.38 0.75 -16.56
C TRP A 148 11.38 0.93 -15.42
N GLY A 149 11.63 1.83 -14.47
CA GLY A 149 10.78 2.03 -13.31
C GLY A 149 9.32 2.31 -13.66
N ARG A 150 9.04 3.02 -14.76
CA ARG A 150 7.66 3.29 -15.20
C ARG A 150 6.90 2.03 -15.66
N ALA A 151 7.60 0.99 -16.11
CA ALA A 151 7.01 -0.32 -16.35
C ALA A 151 6.62 -1.00 -15.03
N GLU A 152 7.48 -0.93 -14.01
CA GLU A 152 7.18 -1.42 -12.67
C GLU A 152 5.99 -0.68 -12.05
N ILE A 153 5.91 0.65 -12.21
CA ILE A 153 4.77 1.47 -11.78
C ILE A 153 3.46 0.95 -12.41
N PHE A 154 3.47 0.69 -13.72
CA PHE A 154 2.32 0.13 -14.41
C PHE A 154 1.91 -1.22 -13.84
N ILE A 155 2.87 -2.15 -13.68
CA ILE A 155 2.63 -3.50 -13.16
C ILE A 155 2.02 -3.44 -11.75
N LEU A 156 2.61 -2.64 -10.85
CA LEU A 156 2.14 -2.48 -9.48
C LEU A 156 0.76 -1.81 -9.41
N SER A 157 0.49 -0.83 -10.27
CA SER A 157 -0.81 -0.16 -10.34
C SER A 157 -1.91 -1.09 -10.85
N ALA A 158 -1.59 -1.92 -11.86
CA ALA A 158 -2.49 -2.95 -12.38
C ALA A 158 -2.76 -4.04 -11.32
N TYR A 159 -1.71 -4.49 -10.62
CA TYR A 159 -1.80 -5.43 -9.49
C TYR A 159 -2.69 -4.88 -8.36
N ALA A 160 -2.48 -3.62 -7.97
CA ALA A 160 -3.27 -2.94 -6.95
C ALA A 160 -4.75 -2.87 -7.35
N ALA A 161 -5.05 -2.45 -8.59
CA ALA A 161 -6.42 -2.37 -9.09
C ALA A 161 -7.10 -3.75 -9.16
N TRP A 162 -6.36 -4.80 -9.53
CA TRP A 162 -6.85 -6.18 -9.53
C TRP A 162 -7.20 -6.67 -8.12
N ILE A 163 -6.34 -6.41 -7.13
CA ILE A 163 -6.64 -6.68 -5.72
C ILE A 163 -7.87 -5.90 -5.26
N GLY A 164 -7.96 -4.63 -5.63
CA GLY A 164 -9.15 -3.79 -5.41
C GLY A 164 -10.42 -4.51 -5.85
N GLY A 165 -10.46 -5.00 -7.09
CA GLY A 165 -11.59 -5.78 -7.60
C GLY A 165 -11.98 -6.96 -6.71
N LYS A 166 -11.01 -7.69 -6.16
CA LYS A 166 -11.26 -8.82 -5.26
C LYS A 166 -11.66 -8.40 -3.85
N MET A 167 -11.25 -7.22 -3.39
CA MET A 167 -11.58 -6.67 -2.07
C MET A 167 -12.80 -5.74 -2.10
N PHE A 168 -13.49 -5.61 -3.22
CA PHE A 168 -14.64 -4.71 -3.37
C PHE A 168 -15.74 -5.03 -2.35
N LEU A 169 -16.06 -6.32 -2.15
CA LEU A 169 -17.02 -6.78 -1.13
C LEU A 169 -16.32 -7.14 0.19
N PRO A 170 -17.00 -7.00 1.36
CA PRO A 170 -16.41 -7.32 2.66
C PRO A 170 -15.84 -8.74 2.78
N ASP A 171 -16.52 -9.75 2.23
CA ASP A 171 -16.05 -11.14 2.25
C ASP A 171 -14.75 -11.31 1.49
N GLY A 172 -14.67 -10.71 0.30
CA GLY A 172 -13.46 -10.69 -0.51
C GLY A 172 -12.28 -10.04 0.23
N ALA A 173 -12.52 -8.92 0.91
CA ALA A 173 -11.48 -8.26 1.72
C ALA A 173 -10.96 -9.14 2.87
N LYS A 174 -11.86 -9.80 3.61
CA LYS A 174 -11.51 -10.72 4.69
C LYS A 174 -10.66 -11.91 4.22
N MET A 175 -10.88 -12.38 2.99
CA MET A 175 -10.13 -13.49 2.40
C MET A 175 -8.80 -13.07 1.78
N ILE A 176 -8.79 -11.94 1.06
CA ILE A 176 -7.64 -11.51 0.24
C ILE A 176 -6.62 -10.75 1.07
N ARG A 177 -7.04 -9.94 2.05
CA ARG A 177 -6.13 -9.12 2.88
C ARG A 177 -5.00 -9.97 3.52
N PRO A 178 -5.27 -11.07 4.24
CA PRO A 178 -4.20 -11.90 4.80
C PRO A 178 -3.20 -12.43 3.75
N ARG A 179 -3.70 -12.78 2.56
CA ARG A 179 -2.87 -13.37 1.49
C ARG A 179 -1.92 -12.35 0.87
N ILE A 180 -2.42 -11.16 0.52
CA ILE A 180 -1.58 -10.10 -0.03
C ILE A 180 -0.59 -9.59 1.02
N TRP A 181 -0.99 -9.57 2.29
CA TRP A 181 -0.14 -9.15 3.38
C TRP A 181 1.01 -10.14 3.64
N ALA A 182 0.71 -11.44 3.60
CA ALA A 182 1.73 -12.50 3.62
C ALA A 182 2.65 -12.42 2.39
N PHE A 183 2.11 -12.19 1.20
CA PHE A 183 2.90 -12.01 -0.02
C PHE A 183 3.89 -10.84 0.10
N PHE A 184 3.45 -9.69 0.62
CA PHE A 184 4.34 -8.56 0.90
C PHE A 184 5.47 -8.94 1.86
N SER A 185 5.16 -9.66 2.95
CA SER A 185 6.16 -10.13 3.91
C SER A 185 7.18 -11.08 3.25
N VAL A 186 6.70 -12.02 2.42
CA VAL A 186 7.58 -12.94 1.67
C VAL A 186 8.51 -12.17 0.74
N VAL A 187 7.99 -11.24 -0.07
CA VAL A 187 8.82 -10.42 -0.98
C VAL A 187 9.87 -9.64 -0.19
N PHE A 188 9.46 -9.00 0.90
CA PHE A 188 10.36 -8.21 1.75
C PHE A 188 11.50 -9.06 2.33
N PHE A 189 11.21 -10.21 2.95
CA PHE A 189 12.25 -11.07 3.54
C PHE A 189 13.07 -11.82 2.50
N PHE A 190 12.50 -12.12 1.33
CA PHE A 190 13.26 -12.69 0.22
C PHE A 190 14.29 -11.70 -0.32
N GLN A 191 13.92 -10.43 -0.49
CA GLN A 191 14.86 -9.37 -0.85
C GLN A 191 15.96 -9.18 0.21
N LEU A 192 15.62 -9.24 1.50
CA LEU A 192 16.63 -9.22 2.58
C LEU A 192 17.64 -10.36 2.42
N MET A 193 17.13 -11.57 2.23
CA MET A 193 17.97 -12.76 2.10
C MET A 193 18.93 -12.62 0.92
N LEU A 194 18.44 -12.20 -0.24
CA LEU A 194 19.26 -11.95 -1.42
C LEU A 194 20.32 -10.87 -1.17
N GLY A 195 19.94 -9.76 -0.54
CA GLY A 195 20.86 -8.71 -0.13
C GLY A 195 21.97 -9.22 0.79
N LEU A 196 21.63 -10.02 1.80
CA LEU A 196 22.59 -10.62 2.74
C LEU A 196 23.53 -11.65 2.10
N THR A 197 23.12 -12.29 1.00
CA THR A 197 23.99 -13.21 0.23
C THR A 197 25.01 -12.52 -0.67
N GLY A 198 25.06 -11.18 -0.67
CA GLY A 198 26.01 -10.38 -1.44
C GLY A 198 25.43 -9.78 -2.73
N LEU A 199 24.11 -9.85 -2.94
CA LEU A 199 23.44 -9.13 -4.01
C LEU A 199 23.03 -7.73 -3.52
N ASP A 200 24.02 -6.85 -3.33
CA ASP A 200 23.86 -5.52 -2.73
C ASP A 200 22.82 -4.64 -3.46
N LEU A 201 22.48 -4.95 -4.72
CA LEU A 201 21.37 -4.33 -5.46
C LEU A 201 20.01 -4.44 -4.76
N PHE A 202 19.83 -5.41 -3.85
CA PHE A 202 18.64 -5.57 -3.03
C PHE A 202 18.70 -4.86 -1.67
N LEU A 203 19.84 -4.22 -1.35
CA LEU A 203 20.05 -3.37 -0.16
C LEU A 203 20.03 -1.86 -0.57
N MET A 204 19.78 -0.94 0.37
CA MET A 204 19.60 0.50 0.14
C MET A 204 20.89 1.23 0.44
N THR A 205 21.54 0.75 1.50
CA THR A 205 22.66 1.37 2.17
C THR A 205 23.56 0.24 2.60
N GLY A 206 24.89 0.42 2.56
CA GLY A 206 25.86 -0.53 3.10
C GLY A 206 25.75 -0.76 4.62
N HIS A 207 24.62 -0.45 5.25
CA HIS A 207 24.31 -0.68 6.66
C HIS A 207 23.12 -1.63 6.80
N LEU A 208 23.31 -2.68 7.59
CA LEU A 208 22.29 -3.68 7.86
C LEU A 208 21.14 -3.10 8.71
N HIS A 209 19.96 -2.98 8.13
CA HIS A 209 18.72 -2.66 8.85
C HIS A 209 17.99 -3.96 9.23
N LEU A 210 18.18 -4.42 10.47
CA LEU A 210 17.48 -5.61 10.97
C LEU A 210 15.95 -5.36 10.99
N PRO A 211 15.12 -6.21 10.36
CA PRO A 211 13.68 -6.02 10.26
C PRO A 211 12.95 -6.47 11.55
N VAL A 212 13.21 -5.77 12.64
CA VAL A 212 12.50 -5.95 13.91
C VAL A 212 11.74 -4.66 14.19
N PRO A 213 10.39 -4.67 14.25
CA PRO A 213 9.61 -3.44 14.42
C PRO A 213 10.01 -2.60 15.62
N ALA A 214 10.46 -3.22 16.73
CA ALA A 214 10.95 -2.48 17.91
C ALA A 214 12.13 -1.54 17.59
N LEU A 215 12.93 -1.84 16.56
CA LEU A 215 14.04 -1.01 16.10
C LEU A 215 13.59 0.26 15.38
N ILE A 216 12.31 0.38 15.01
CA ILE A 216 11.76 1.66 14.51
C ILE A 216 12.00 2.75 15.57
N VAL A 217 11.85 2.44 16.86
CA VAL A 217 12.14 3.38 17.96
C VAL A 217 13.53 3.12 18.56
N GLY A 218 13.89 1.87 18.81
CA GLY A 218 15.15 1.53 19.49
C GLY A 218 16.40 1.93 18.71
N GLY A 219 16.39 1.79 17.38
CA GLY A 219 17.54 2.11 16.53
C GLY A 219 17.96 3.58 16.60
N PRO A 220 17.04 4.54 16.35
CA PRO A 220 17.32 5.97 16.49
C PRO A 220 17.68 6.40 17.92
N VAL A 221 17.08 5.78 18.95
CA VAL A 221 17.43 6.08 20.35
C VAL A 221 18.88 5.68 20.64
N PHE A 222 19.31 4.50 20.20
CA PHE A 222 20.67 4.00 20.34
C PHE A 222 21.69 4.82 19.52
N ARG A 223 21.41 5.06 18.22
CA ARG A 223 22.35 5.75 17.32
C ARG A 223 22.35 7.28 17.44
N GLY A 224 21.25 7.87 17.95
CA GLY A 224 21.03 9.32 17.90
C GLY A 224 20.75 9.89 16.50
N SER A 225 20.60 9.04 15.49
CA SER A 225 20.40 9.40 14.08
C SER A 225 19.56 8.34 13.35
N GLY A 226 19.22 8.59 12.08
CA GLY A 226 18.47 7.63 11.25
C GLY A 226 16.96 7.64 11.47
N PHE A 227 16.35 8.82 11.45
CA PHE A 227 14.91 9.02 11.68
C PHE A 227 13.99 8.62 10.52
N PHE A 228 14.55 8.11 9.42
CA PHE A 228 13.77 7.72 8.24
C PHE A 228 12.63 6.73 8.57
N MET A 229 12.93 5.65 9.29
CA MET A 229 11.91 4.65 9.66
C MET A 229 10.84 5.18 10.62
N PRO A 230 11.16 5.92 11.70
CA PRO A 230 10.15 6.63 12.49
C PRO A 230 9.26 7.56 11.68
N ILE A 231 9.83 8.35 10.76
CA ILE A 231 9.07 9.30 9.94
C ILE A 231 8.14 8.53 9.00
N LEU A 232 8.65 7.51 8.30
CA LEU A 232 7.85 6.65 7.42
C LEU A 232 6.70 5.97 8.21
N PHE A 233 7.00 5.45 9.40
CA PHE A 233 6.01 4.86 10.29
C PHE A 233 4.97 5.89 10.74
N ALA A 234 5.38 7.07 11.19
CA ALA A 234 4.47 8.12 11.65
C ALA A 234 3.55 8.61 10.53
N VAL A 235 4.10 8.90 9.34
CA VAL A 235 3.32 9.34 8.17
C VAL A 235 2.34 8.25 7.72
N SER A 236 2.78 6.99 7.67
CA SER A 236 1.89 5.89 7.29
C SER A 236 0.80 5.65 8.33
N VAL A 237 1.09 5.72 9.63
CA VAL A 237 0.07 5.64 10.70
C VAL A 237 -0.87 6.85 10.68
N PHE A 238 -0.40 8.04 10.34
CA PHE A 238 -1.28 9.19 10.14
C PHE A 238 -2.24 8.97 8.95
N MET A 239 -1.74 8.40 7.86
CA MET A 239 -2.53 8.12 6.66
C MET A 239 -3.52 6.98 6.84
N VAL A 240 -3.12 5.82 7.36
CA VAL A 240 -3.97 4.61 7.45
C VAL A 240 -4.38 4.21 8.86
N GLY A 241 -3.98 4.96 9.88
CA GLY A 241 -4.26 4.65 11.28
C GLY A 241 -3.50 3.43 11.79
N SER A 242 -4.10 2.71 12.74
CA SER A 242 -3.56 1.45 13.26
C SER A 242 -3.59 0.29 12.24
N ALA A 243 -4.10 0.54 11.04
CA ALA A 243 -4.05 -0.38 9.90
C ALA A 243 -2.63 -0.72 9.44
N TRP A 244 -1.64 0.11 9.77
CA TRP A 244 -0.24 -0.23 9.53
C TRP A 244 0.10 -1.63 10.06
N CYS A 245 -0.35 -1.96 11.26
CA CYS A 245 -0.14 -3.25 11.90
C CYS A 245 -0.89 -4.42 11.22
N SER A 246 -1.89 -4.16 10.38
CA SER A 246 -2.75 -5.18 9.76
C SER A 246 -2.70 -5.22 8.22
N HIS A 247 -1.91 -4.32 7.62
CA HIS A 247 -1.72 -4.20 6.16
C HIS A 247 -0.26 -4.02 5.73
N LEU A 248 0.56 -3.31 6.52
CA LEU A 248 1.90 -2.85 6.07
C LEU A 248 3.06 -3.43 6.90
N CYS A 249 2.79 -4.00 8.07
CA CYS A 249 3.82 -4.60 8.93
C CYS A 249 4.15 -6.03 8.50
N TYR A 250 5.36 -6.30 8.04
CA TYR A 250 5.80 -7.63 7.59
C TYR A 250 5.76 -8.69 8.73
N ILE A 251 6.06 -8.31 9.98
CA ILE A 251 5.94 -9.22 11.14
C ILE A 251 4.49 -9.49 11.52
N GLY A 252 3.60 -8.50 11.38
CA GLY A 252 2.19 -8.69 11.65
C GLY A 252 1.58 -9.77 10.74
N ALA A 253 2.08 -9.88 9.50
CA ALA A 253 1.65 -10.93 8.56
C ALA A 253 1.98 -12.33 9.10
N TRP A 254 3.14 -12.50 9.75
CA TRP A 254 3.53 -13.77 10.36
C TRP A 254 2.61 -14.11 11.53
N ASP A 255 2.34 -13.15 12.41
CA ASP A 255 1.44 -13.35 13.56
C ASP A 255 0.00 -13.68 13.12
N ASP A 256 -0.50 -13.02 12.07
CA ASP A 256 -1.80 -13.33 11.47
C ASP A 256 -1.80 -14.75 10.89
N GLN A 257 -0.75 -15.17 10.19
CA GLN A 257 -0.63 -16.52 9.65
C GLN A 257 -0.56 -17.59 10.76
N PHE A 258 0.27 -17.40 11.78
CA PHE A 258 0.34 -18.31 12.94
C PHE A 258 -1.00 -18.42 13.66
N SER A 259 -1.72 -17.32 13.81
CA SER A 259 -3.05 -17.32 14.42
C SER A 259 -4.10 -18.07 13.58
N ARG A 260 -3.92 -18.12 12.25
CA ARG A 260 -4.85 -18.79 11.31
C ARG A 260 -4.51 -20.26 11.07
N ILE A 261 -3.23 -20.64 11.09
CA ILE A 261 -2.75 -22.00 10.79
C ILE A 261 -3.42 -23.07 11.65
N SER A 262 -3.73 -22.77 12.92
CA SER A 262 -4.38 -23.75 13.80
C SER A 262 -5.84 -24.01 13.46
N GLY A 263 -6.46 -23.24 12.56
CA GLY A 263 -7.91 -23.29 12.28
C GLY A 263 -8.79 -22.84 13.45
N LYS A 264 -8.19 -22.51 14.60
CA LYS A 264 -8.92 -22.15 15.81
C LYS A 264 -9.52 -20.77 15.67
N ARG A 265 -10.69 -20.61 16.31
CA ARG A 265 -11.29 -19.29 16.54
C ARG A 265 -10.48 -18.56 17.64
N PRO A 266 -10.44 -17.21 17.60
CA PRO A 266 -9.86 -16.41 18.67
C PRO A 266 -10.39 -16.80 20.05
N SER A 267 -9.46 -17.08 20.97
CA SER A 267 -9.79 -17.48 22.34
C SER A 267 -10.46 -16.33 23.12
N ALA A 268 -11.58 -16.62 23.76
CA ALA A 268 -12.23 -15.69 24.69
C ALA A 268 -11.45 -15.52 26.02
N LYS A 269 -10.50 -16.41 26.31
CA LYS A 269 -9.72 -16.41 27.57
C LYS A 269 -8.47 -15.50 27.52
N PHE A 270 -8.35 -14.63 26.51
CA PHE A 270 -7.18 -13.76 26.41
C PHE A 270 -7.22 -12.65 27.47
N PRO A 271 -6.19 -12.52 28.33
CA PRO A 271 -6.16 -11.48 29.34
C PRO A 271 -5.89 -10.12 28.69
N HIS A 272 -6.94 -9.32 28.55
CA HIS A 272 -6.89 -8.03 27.86
C HIS A 272 -5.97 -7.00 28.54
N ALA A 273 -5.66 -7.17 29.83
CA ALA A 273 -4.67 -6.35 30.54
C ALA A 273 -3.27 -6.44 29.91
N LEU A 274 -2.96 -7.52 29.18
CA LEU A 274 -1.69 -7.67 28.45
C LEU A 274 -1.49 -6.60 27.36
N ILE A 275 -2.50 -5.83 27.02
CA ILE A 275 -2.32 -4.66 26.15
C ILE A 275 -1.29 -3.67 26.71
N TRP A 276 -1.19 -3.57 28.04
CA TRP A 276 -0.27 -2.70 28.77
C TRP A 276 1.16 -3.26 28.81
N MET A 277 1.33 -4.58 28.62
CA MET A 277 2.68 -5.15 28.44
C MET A 277 3.40 -4.54 27.25
N ARG A 278 2.69 -4.13 26.20
CA ARG A 278 3.28 -3.41 25.06
C ARG A 278 3.85 -2.05 25.46
N LEU A 279 3.24 -1.36 26.43
CA LEU A 279 3.75 -0.10 26.97
C LEU A 279 5.01 -0.35 27.81
N ILE A 280 4.97 -1.36 28.68
CA ILE A 280 6.12 -1.76 29.50
C ILE A 280 7.30 -2.14 28.60
N LEU A 281 7.07 -2.94 27.57
CA LEU A 281 8.10 -3.33 26.59
C LEU A 281 8.59 -2.15 25.76
N LEU A 282 7.74 -1.17 25.45
CA LEU A 282 8.17 0.06 24.78
C LEU A 282 9.13 0.86 25.67
N ILE A 283 8.77 1.07 26.93
CA ILE A 283 9.62 1.75 27.92
C ILE A 283 10.94 0.99 28.07
N LEU A 284 10.88 -0.34 28.21
CA LEU A 284 12.08 -1.19 28.31
C LEU A 284 13.00 -1.01 27.09
N VAL A 285 12.46 -1.10 25.87
CA VAL A 285 13.25 -0.96 24.64
C VAL A 285 13.91 0.43 24.56
N VAL A 286 13.19 1.50 24.91
CA VAL A 286 13.72 2.86 24.90
C VAL A 286 14.82 3.02 25.96
N THR A 287 14.57 2.58 27.19
CA THR A 287 15.52 2.70 28.30
C THR A 287 16.78 1.89 28.06
N VAL A 288 16.67 0.66 27.56
CA VAL A 288 17.82 -0.19 27.23
C VAL A 288 18.62 0.41 26.06
N ALA A 289 17.96 0.86 25.00
CA ALA A 289 18.63 1.50 23.86
C ALA A 289 19.37 2.77 24.27
N TRP A 290 18.76 3.59 25.12
CA TRP A 290 19.38 4.79 25.66
C TRP A 290 20.55 4.46 26.61
N GLY A 291 20.38 3.48 27.50
CA GLY A 291 21.43 3.01 28.40
C GLY A 291 22.65 2.47 27.64
N PHE A 292 22.43 1.69 26.58
CA PHE A 292 23.52 1.22 25.70
C PHE A 292 24.26 2.37 25.02
N ARG A 293 23.54 3.42 24.60
CA ARG A 293 24.17 4.61 24.03
C ARG A 293 25.04 5.34 25.04
N VAL A 294 24.53 5.60 26.25
CA VAL A 294 25.27 6.31 27.30
C VAL A 294 26.49 5.51 27.78
N ALA A 295 26.37 4.19 27.85
CA ALA A 295 27.46 3.29 28.23
C ALA A 295 28.47 3.00 27.10
N GLY A 296 28.29 3.56 25.90
CA GLY A 296 29.19 3.34 24.76
C GLY A 296 29.25 1.88 24.27
N VAL A 297 28.15 1.13 24.45
CA VAL A 297 28.08 -0.29 24.04
C VAL A 297 28.24 -0.39 22.53
N SER A 298 29.00 -1.40 22.09
CA SER A 298 29.22 -1.65 20.66
C SER A 298 27.92 -1.97 19.92
N GLY A 299 27.86 -1.57 18.64
CA GLY A 299 26.68 -1.83 17.80
C GLY A 299 26.36 -3.32 17.63
N THR A 300 27.37 -4.19 17.68
CA THR A 300 27.19 -5.64 17.59
C THR A 300 26.38 -6.19 18.77
N VAL A 301 26.69 -5.76 19.99
CA VAL A 301 25.94 -6.16 21.19
C VAL A 301 24.50 -5.64 21.12
N ALA A 302 24.29 -4.40 20.71
CA ALA A 302 22.94 -3.86 20.52
C ALA A 302 22.12 -4.65 19.49
N VAL A 303 22.74 -5.07 18.38
CA VAL A 303 22.10 -5.92 17.36
C VAL A 303 21.80 -7.32 17.89
N LEU A 304 22.70 -7.95 18.65
CA LEU A 304 22.46 -9.26 19.26
C LEU A 304 21.24 -9.25 20.19
N TRP A 305 21.11 -8.22 21.04
CA TRP A 305 19.93 -8.04 21.89
C TRP A 305 18.65 -7.81 21.07
N ALA A 306 18.73 -7.08 19.95
CA ALA A 306 17.60 -6.89 19.06
C ALA A 306 17.17 -8.20 18.37
N VAL A 307 18.13 -9.03 17.95
CA VAL A 307 17.88 -10.38 17.40
C VAL A 307 17.23 -11.25 18.46
N PHE A 308 17.76 -11.27 19.68
CA PHE A 308 17.19 -12.02 20.79
C PHE A 308 15.74 -11.61 21.09
N PHE A 309 15.46 -10.30 21.13
CA PHE A 309 14.09 -9.78 21.27
C PHE A 309 13.17 -10.25 20.12
N GLY A 310 13.68 -10.22 18.89
CA GLY A 310 12.96 -10.75 17.71
C GLY A 310 12.64 -12.23 17.83
N LEU A 311 13.59 -13.06 18.26
CA LEU A 311 13.42 -14.50 18.48
C LEU A 311 12.38 -14.81 19.55
N ILE A 312 12.35 -14.05 20.66
CA ILE A 312 11.27 -14.15 21.66
C ILE A 312 9.92 -13.83 21.00
N GLY A 313 9.85 -12.80 20.16
CA GLY A 313 8.64 -12.48 19.42
C GLY A 313 8.15 -13.64 18.54
N LEU A 314 9.06 -14.32 17.85
CA LEU A 314 8.73 -15.52 17.06
C LEU A 314 8.25 -16.68 17.93
N PHE A 315 8.90 -16.91 19.07
CA PHE A 315 8.46 -17.90 20.04
C PHE A 315 7.03 -17.62 20.53
N VAL A 316 6.72 -16.34 20.81
CA VAL A 316 5.36 -15.91 21.19
C VAL A 316 4.34 -16.24 20.10
N MET A 317 4.68 -16.00 18.83
CA MET A 317 3.79 -16.33 17.71
C MET A 317 3.59 -17.84 17.54
N LEU A 318 4.70 -18.60 17.54
CA LEU A 318 4.71 -20.05 17.33
C LEU A 318 3.88 -20.79 18.38
N LEU A 319 4.00 -20.39 19.65
CA LEU A 319 3.30 -21.04 20.75
C LEU A 319 1.94 -20.41 21.04
N PHE A 320 1.91 -19.13 21.40
CA PHE A 320 0.71 -18.51 21.94
C PHE A 320 -0.26 -18.07 20.85
N SER A 321 0.21 -17.40 19.80
CA SER A 321 -0.67 -16.96 18.72
C SER A 321 -1.34 -18.14 18.03
N ARG A 322 -0.58 -19.21 17.75
CA ARG A 322 -1.10 -20.47 17.20
C ARG A 322 -2.09 -21.15 18.15
N LYS A 323 -1.74 -21.30 19.44
CA LYS A 323 -2.59 -22.00 20.42
C LYS A 323 -3.92 -21.28 20.66
N MET A 324 -3.90 -19.95 20.67
CA MET A 324 -5.07 -19.11 20.98
C MET A 324 -5.88 -18.66 19.76
N GLY A 325 -5.39 -18.91 18.55
CA GLY A 325 -6.03 -18.39 17.33
C GLY A 325 -6.10 -16.86 17.29
N MET A 326 -5.17 -16.19 17.97
CA MET A 326 -5.14 -14.74 18.16
C MET A 326 -3.78 -14.21 17.74
N MET A 327 -3.71 -12.94 17.38
CA MET A 327 -2.45 -12.24 17.09
C MET A 327 -1.82 -11.78 18.41
N VAL A 328 -1.38 -12.74 19.23
CA VAL A 328 -0.91 -12.52 20.60
C VAL A 328 0.34 -11.64 20.59
N HIS A 329 1.28 -11.88 19.68
CA HIS A 329 2.46 -11.04 19.54
C HIS A 329 2.08 -9.57 19.28
N CYS A 330 1.23 -9.29 18.30
CA CYS A 330 0.80 -7.93 18.00
C CYS A 330 -0.09 -7.30 19.08
N SER A 331 -0.82 -8.11 19.85
CA SER A 331 -1.77 -7.65 20.86
C SER A 331 -1.16 -7.48 22.27
N SER A 332 -0.04 -8.15 22.57
CA SER A 332 0.57 -8.14 23.91
C SER A 332 2.09 -7.94 23.96
N PHE A 333 2.84 -8.28 22.91
CA PHE A 333 4.30 -8.25 22.94
C PHE A 333 4.91 -7.09 22.14
N CYS A 334 4.39 -6.81 20.94
CA CYS A 334 4.99 -5.83 20.05
C CYS A 334 4.85 -4.39 20.59
N PRO A 335 5.94 -3.68 20.92
CA PRO A 335 5.87 -2.31 21.45
C PRO A 335 5.34 -1.33 20.40
N MET A 336 5.70 -1.51 19.12
CA MET A 336 5.15 -0.68 18.04
C MET A 336 3.64 -0.85 17.87
N GLY A 337 3.07 -1.96 18.36
CA GLY A 337 1.62 -2.19 18.36
C GLY A 337 0.87 -1.18 19.21
N ILE A 338 1.38 -0.78 20.39
CA ILE A 338 0.72 0.25 21.20
C ILE A 338 0.94 1.65 20.60
N VAL A 339 2.13 1.92 20.06
CA VAL A 339 2.43 3.18 19.39
C VAL A 339 1.48 3.40 18.21
N ALA A 340 1.29 2.40 17.34
CA ALA A 340 0.36 2.48 16.21
C ALA A 340 -1.10 2.68 16.65
N ASN A 341 -1.52 2.05 17.76
CA ASN A 341 -2.87 2.18 18.29
C ASN A 341 -3.14 3.57 18.91
N ILE A 342 -2.13 4.18 19.54
CA ILE A 342 -2.24 5.53 20.11
C ILE A 342 -2.17 6.57 19.00
N LEU A 343 -1.12 6.56 18.19
CA LEU A 343 -0.93 7.51 17.08
C LEU A 343 -2.04 7.39 16.03
N GLY A 344 -2.55 6.18 15.78
CA GLY A 344 -3.64 5.95 14.84
C GLY A 344 -4.95 6.65 15.21
N LYS A 345 -5.13 7.08 16.47
CA LYS A 345 -6.26 7.92 16.89
C LYS A 345 -6.22 9.30 16.23
N VAL A 346 -5.07 9.77 15.76
CA VAL A 346 -4.98 11.03 15.01
C VAL A 346 -5.59 10.88 13.61
N SER A 347 -5.50 9.70 13.00
CA SER A 347 -6.12 9.47 11.69
C SER A 347 -7.65 9.54 11.77
N PRO A 348 -8.37 9.86 10.68
CA PRO A 348 -9.82 9.99 10.68
C PRO A 348 -10.57 8.64 10.70
N TRP A 349 -9.88 7.52 10.52
CA TRP A 349 -10.49 6.21 10.34
C TRP A 349 -11.01 5.65 11.66
N ARG A 350 -12.29 5.30 11.70
CA ARG A 350 -12.92 4.62 12.84
C ARG A 350 -13.73 3.43 12.36
N ILE A 351 -13.79 2.38 13.17
CA ILE A 351 -14.86 1.40 13.09
C ILE A 351 -15.92 1.80 14.11
N LYS A 352 -17.17 1.91 13.67
CA LYS A 352 -18.32 2.27 14.51
C LYS A 352 -19.34 1.15 14.49
N ILE A 353 -20.02 0.98 15.62
CA ILE A 353 -21.12 0.04 15.80
C ILE A 353 -22.39 0.86 16.06
N THR A 354 -23.45 0.59 15.31
CA THR A 354 -24.73 1.32 15.41
C THR A 354 -25.57 0.80 16.58
N SER A 355 -26.55 1.61 17.02
CA SER A 355 -27.53 1.24 18.05
C SER A 355 -28.39 0.03 17.67
N GLY A 356 -28.52 -0.28 16.37
CA GLY A 356 -29.20 -1.49 15.88
C GLY A 356 -28.44 -2.80 16.11
N CYS A 357 -27.28 -2.78 16.78
CA CYS A 357 -26.51 -3.98 17.07
C CYS A 357 -27.24 -4.91 18.04
N THR A 358 -27.46 -6.16 17.62
CA THR A 358 -28.11 -7.21 18.44
C THR A 358 -27.17 -7.88 19.44
N MET A 359 -25.91 -7.43 19.55
CA MET A 359 -24.92 -7.97 20.48
C MET A 359 -24.65 -9.48 20.31
N CYS A 360 -24.89 -10.04 19.12
CA CYS A 360 -24.77 -11.46 18.83
C CYS A 360 -23.33 -12.03 18.91
N GLY A 361 -22.31 -11.17 18.95
CA GLY A 361 -20.90 -11.55 19.11
C GLY A 361 -20.25 -12.23 17.90
N ARG A 362 -20.91 -12.28 16.72
CA ARG A 362 -20.32 -12.86 15.49
C ARG A 362 -19.02 -12.17 15.08
N CYS A 363 -18.97 -10.84 15.17
CA CYS A 363 -17.78 -10.05 14.91
C CYS A 363 -16.66 -10.31 15.94
N SER A 364 -17.01 -10.50 17.21
CA SER A 364 -16.06 -10.86 18.28
C SER A 364 -15.38 -12.19 18.01
N ARG A 365 -16.13 -13.20 17.52
CA ARG A 365 -15.62 -14.54 17.19
C ARG A 365 -14.64 -14.59 16.03
N VAL A 366 -14.44 -13.50 15.29
CA VAL A 366 -13.42 -13.40 14.23
C VAL A 366 -12.31 -12.41 14.56
N CYS A 367 -12.45 -11.63 15.63
CA CYS A 367 -11.51 -10.58 15.98
C CYS A 367 -10.23 -11.18 16.60
N ARG A 368 -9.19 -11.36 15.79
CA ARG A 368 -7.91 -11.93 16.24
C ARG A 368 -7.08 -11.00 17.15
N TYR A 369 -7.49 -9.74 17.27
CA TYR A 369 -6.88 -8.73 18.14
C TYR A 369 -7.60 -8.58 19.50
N GLY A 370 -8.70 -9.31 19.72
CA GLY A 370 -9.49 -9.20 20.96
C GLY A 370 -10.07 -7.81 21.22
N ALA A 371 -10.39 -7.05 20.16
CA ALA A 371 -10.84 -5.65 20.25
C ALA A 371 -12.37 -5.47 20.27
N LEU A 372 -13.14 -6.56 20.30
CA LEU A 372 -14.60 -6.54 20.19
C LEU A 372 -15.24 -7.35 21.32
N ARG A 373 -14.99 -6.99 22.58
CA ARG A 373 -15.65 -7.62 23.73
C ARG A 373 -17.09 -7.14 23.87
N LYS A 374 -17.85 -7.75 24.77
CA LYS A 374 -19.23 -7.37 25.04
C LYS A 374 -19.32 -5.91 25.49
N GLU A 375 -18.38 -5.42 26.28
CA GLU A 375 -18.32 -4.03 26.73
C GLU A 375 -18.04 -3.08 25.55
N ASP A 376 -17.11 -3.47 24.67
CA ASP A 376 -16.75 -2.68 23.48
C ASP A 376 -17.95 -2.56 22.53
N LEU A 377 -18.66 -3.67 22.29
CA LEU A 377 -19.90 -3.67 21.50
C LEU A 377 -20.98 -2.77 22.11
N LYS A 378 -21.17 -2.79 23.44
CA LYS A 378 -22.11 -1.90 24.15
C LYS A 378 -21.71 -0.43 24.02
N SER A 379 -20.41 -0.15 24.06
CA SER A 379 -19.90 1.21 23.94
C SER A 379 -20.07 1.80 22.54
N GLY A 380 -20.30 0.98 21.51
CA GLY A 380 -20.39 1.41 20.12
C GLY A 380 -19.05 1.50 19.39
N HIS A 381 -17.95 1.10 20.04
CA HIS A 381 -16.58 1.24 19.52
C HIS A 381 -15.72 0.02 19.84
N PRO A 382 -14.79 -0.40 18.95
CA PRO A 382 -13.78 -1.38 19.31
C PRO A 382 -12.82 -0.86 20.40
N GLY A 383 -12.24 -1.78 21.16
CA GLY A 383 -11.18 -1.50 22.12
C GLY A 383 -9.86 -1.05 21.49
N LEU A 384 -8.92 -0.61 22.32
CA LEU A 384 -7.64 -0.02 21.92
C LEU A 384 -6.76 -0.93 21.05
N SER A 385 -6.92 -2.26 21.11
CA SER A 385 -6.15 -3.19 20.27
C SER A 385 -6.63 -3.27 18.81
N CYS A 386 -7.68 -2.55 18.43
CA CYS A 386 -8.20 -2.55 17.07
C CYS A 386 -7.20 -1.98 16.06
N THR A 387 -6.85 -2.79 15.06
CA THR A 387 -5.92 -2.42 13.98
C THR A 387 -6.63 -2.12 12.66
N LEU A 388 -7.93 -1.80 12.67
CA LEU A 388 -8.67 -1.43 11.46
C LEU A 388 -8.51 -2.45 10.31
N CYS A 389 -8.51 -3.75 10.62
CA CYS A 389 -8.34 -4.81 9.61
C CYS A 389 -9.62 -5.11 8.82
N GLY A 390 -10.78 -4.75 9.35
CA GLY A 390 -12.08 -4.94 8.72
C GLY A 390 -12.64 -6.37 8.75
N ASP A 391 -11.93 -7.36 9.30
CA ASP A 391 -12.38 -8.76 9.36
C ASP A 391 -13.76 -8.93 10.06
N CYS A 392 -14.11 -7.98 10.94
CA CYS A 392 -15.36 -7.95 11.68
C CYS A 392 -16.60 -7.51 10.87
N ILE A 393 -16.40 -6.92 9.69
CA ILE A 393 -17.49 -6.34 8.86
C ILE A 393 -18.30 -7.45 8.19
N SER A 394 -17.61 -8.37 7.50
CA SER A 394 -18.22 -9.48 6.76
C SER A 394 -19.16 -10.37 7.62
N PRO A 395 -18.80 -10.77 8.86
CA PRO A 395 -19.67 -11.61 9.69
C PRO A 395 -20.93 -10.94 10.24
N CYS A 396 -21.08 -9.61 10.11
CA CYS A 396 -22.23 -8.89 10.62
C CYS A 396 -23.39 -8.91 9.62
N THR A 397 -24.32 -9.86 9.80
CA THR A 397 -25.50 -10.01 8.92
C THR A 397 -26.49 -8.86 9.01
N HIS A 398 -26.41 -8.04 10.07
CA HIS A 398 -27.28 -6.86 10.26
C HIS A 398 -26.65 -5.55 9.77
N GLY A 399 -25.41 -5.57 9.26
CA GLY A 399 -24.73 -4.36 8.76
C GLY A 399 -24.43 -3.29 9.83
N CYS A 400 -24.46 -3.65 11.12
CA CYS A 400 -24.33 -2.69 12.23
C CYS A 400 -22.89 -2.23 12.51
N ILE A 401 -21.86 -2.83 11.89
CA ILE A 401 -20.45 -2.50 12.12
C ILE A 401 -19.75 -2.17 10.80
N GLY A 402 -19.02 -1.05 10.76
CA GLY A 402 -18.33 -0.62 9.55
C GLY A 402 -17.35 0.52 9.78
N TYR A 403 -16.55 0.82 8.74
CA TYR A 403 -15.70 2.01 8.73
C TYR A 403 -16.56 3.26 8.70
N LYS A 404 -16.18 4.30 9.42
CA LYS A 404 -16.90 5.57 9.47
C LYS A 404 -15.94 6.73 9.37
N LEU A 405 -16.03 7.45 8.26
CA LEU A 405 -15.56 8.82 8.15
C LEU A 405 -16.69 9.80 8.51
N PRO A 406 -16.37 11.04 8.92
CA PRO A 406 -17.36 12.10 9.07
C PRO A 406 -18.22 12.22 7.80
N PHE A 407 -19.55 12.35 7.97
CA PHE A 407 -20.52 12.57 6.90
C PHE A 407 -20.66 11.48 5.81
N LEU A 408 -19.93 10.36 5.90
CA LEU A 408 -19.98 9.30 4.90
C LEU A 408 -20.66 8.02 5.40
N SER A 409 -21.23 7.23 4.49
CA SER A 409 -21.79 5.91 4.78
C SER A 409 -20.68 4.89 5.10
N PHE A 410 -21.06 3.75 5.70
CA PHE A 410 -20.09 2.69 6.00
C PHE A 410 -19.43 2.12 4.73
N ASP A 411 -20.20 1.92 3.67
CA ASP A 411 -19.70 1.41 2.40
C ASP A 411 -18.70 2.37 1.74
N LYS A 412 -19.05 3.65 1.63
CA LYS A 412 -18.17 4.66 1.01
C LYS A 412 -16.90 4.87 1.85
N SER A 413 -17.02 4.93 3.17
CA SER A 413 -15.86 5.03 4.08
C SER A 413 -14.92 3.84 3.92
N ARG A 414 -15.47 2.62 3.84
CA ARG A 414 -14.69 1.39 3.62
C ARG A 414 -13.96 1.42 2.29
N LYS A 415 -14.65 1.80 1.21
CA LYS A 415 -14.03 1.87 -0.13
C LYS A 415 -12.90 2.90 -0.15
N ILE A 416 -13.09 4.11 0.38
CA ILE A 416 -12.00 5.10 0.44
C ILE A 416 -10.81 4.57 1.26
N PHE A 417 -11.06 3.95 2.41
CA PHE A 417 -10.01 3.33 3.23
C PHE A 417 -9.25 2.22 2.47
N LEU A 418 -9.97 1.39 1.70
CA LEU A 418 -9.37 0.35 0.88
C LEU A 418 -8.58 0.93 -0.31
N VAL A 419 -9.03 2.03 -0.92
CA VAL A 419 -8.24 2.72 -1.95
C VAL A 419 -6.87 3.09 -1.39
N LEU A 420 -6.86 3.71 -0.21
CA LEU A 420 -5.62 4.15 0.43
C LEU A 420 -4.73 2.97 0.84
N THR A 421 -5.27 1.99 1.56
CA THR A 421 -4.49 0.85 2.08
C THR A 421 -3.96 -0.07 0.97
N ILE A 422 -4.71 -0.30 -0.10
CA ILE A 422 -4.25 -1.10 -1.25
C ILE A 422 -3.17 -0.35 -2.04
N SER A 423 -3.33 0.97 -2.22
CA SER A 423 -2.31 1.77 -2.90
C SER A 423 -1.01 1.84 -2.08
N PHE A 424 -1.13 1.98 -0.75
CA PHE A 424 0.04 1.93 0.16
C PHE A 424 0.70 0.56 0.16
N HIS A 425 -0.08 -0.53 0.13
CA HIS A 425 0.47 -1.89 0.00
C HIS A 425 1.32 -2.03 -1.27
N ALA A 426 0.81 -1.59 -2.43
CA ALA A 426 1.55 -1.64 -3.68
C ALA A 426 2.76 -0.70 -3.69
N LEU A 427 2.63 0.49 -3.08
CA LEU A 427 3.75 1.43 -2.88
C LEU A 427 4.87 0.79 -2.04
N PHE A 428 4.52 0.18 -0.91
CA PHE A 428 5.48 -0.46 -0.02
C PHE A 428 6.09 -1.72 -0.66
N LEU A 429 5.36 -2.39 -1.54
CA LEU A 429 5.86 -3.52 -2.31
C LEU A 429 6.86 -3.09 -3.39
N GLY A 430 6.57 -2.01 -4.13
CA GLY A 430 7.47 -1.50 -5.19
C GLY A 430 8.68 -0.75 -4.67
N VAL A 431 8.52 -0.08 -3.53
CA VAL A 431 9.59 0.59 -2.80
C VAL A 431 10.10 -0.32 -1.68
N ALA A 432 9.79 -1.63 -1.71
CA ALA A 432 10.30 -2.59 -0.72
C ALA A 432 11.82 -2.58 -0.81
N ARG A 433 12.38 -1.86 0.14
CA ARG A 433 13.78 -1.48 0.32
C ARG A 433 14.20 -2.12 1.63
N MET A 434 15.29 -2.88 1.62
CA MET A 434 16.33 -2.66 2.62
C MET A 434 17.47 -1.99 1.94
#